data_AF-A0A9E3IJQ7-F1
#
_entry.id   AF-A0A9E3IJQ7-F1
#
_cell.length_a   1.000
_cell.length_b   1.000
_cell.length_c   1.000
_cell.angle_alpha   90.00
_cell.angle_beta   90.00
_cell.angle_gamma   90.00
#
_symmetry.space_group_name_H-M   'P 1'
#
loop_
_entity.id
_entity.type
_entity.pdbx_description
1 polymer ?
#
loop_
_entity_poly.entity_id
_entity_poly.type
_entity_poly.pdbx_seq_one_letter_code
_entity_poly.pdbx_strand_id
1 'polypeptide(L)'
;MSSHGGPGLLLRARPYVDVKIHADTTNRAKPMALRDEVPKVGVYIDFENLHATFADAQFGDGSYRDNRMSVQPMFFDIAPILHYAASLGDVVICKAYANWQFFSNYRHVLNEGSVDLIQLFPRGPNMKNSADIRLALDCLSDVHGHDHLSHVVIVSCDSDFIPLVQRVKQAGRFVAGVGVTGRSSRFLVSACNEYKFYENLIPATNKAEAAPPSATTEVAGPEDGTMKPLLDASSTTAADTALAMAIPEPGSSTPSLAELEPVMLEVMRQLAEREENYIFCGKVKLGIKRRFPAFDEQALGFTSFKQFLQHFAGIVTFVDHDGGGHVALVEPTASPSHGDGLIPSQA
;
A
#
# COMPACT_ATOMS: atom_id res chain seq x y z
N MET A 1 -79.79 -19.80 31.04
CA MET A 1 -78.82 -20.46 31.95
C MET A 1 -78.11 -21.52 31.12
N SER A 2 -77.13 -21.20 30.26
CA SER A 2 -75.95 -20.31 30.36
C SER A 2 -74.74 -21.03 30.96
N SER A 3 -73.58 -20.91 30.30
CA SER A 3 -72.23 -21.38 30.74
C SER A 3 -72.04 -22.91 30.80
N HIS A 4 -70.90 -23.48 30.39
CA HIS A 4 -69.80 -23.00 29.54
C HIS A 4 -69.10 -24.21 28.89
N GLY A 5 -68.68 -24.09 27.63
CA GLY A 5 -67.78 -25.03 26.97
C GLY A 5 -66.74 -24.28 26.17
N GLY A 6 -65.47 -24.32 26.60
CA GLY A 6 -64.36 -23.71 25.87
C GLY A 6 -63.90 -24.61 24.72
N PRO A 7 -63.81 -24.12 23.47
CA PRO A 7 -63.36 -24.94 22.35
C PRO A 7 -61.84 -25.14 22.40
N GLY A 8 -61.41 -26.40 22.31
CA GLY A 8 -59.99 -26.75 22.21
C GLY A 8 -59.36 -26.29 20.89
N LEU A 9 -58.07 -25.95 20.94
CA LEU A 9 -57.30 -25.44 19.80
C LEU A 9 -57.00 -26.55 18.76
N LEU A 10 -57.81 -26.65 17.71
CA LEU A 10 -57.52 -27.53 16.58
C LEU A 10 -56.57 -26.85 15.58
N LEU A 11 -55.33 -27.34 15.48
CA LEU A 11 -54.41 -26.90 14.41
C LEU A 11 -54.92 -27.37 13.04
N ARG A 12 -55.42 -26.43 12.23
CA ARG A 12 -55.57 -26.66 10.79
C ARG A 12 -54.20 -26.56 10.12
N ALA A 13 -53.58 -27.70 9.84
CA ALA A 13 -52.50 -27.79 8.87
C ALA A 13 -53.01 -27.23 7.52
N ARG A 14 -52.26 -26.31 6.90
CA ARG A 14 -52.52 -25.87 5.53
C ARG A 14 -51.95 -26.92 4.55
N PRO A 15 -52.64 -27.22 3.44
CA PRO A 15 -52.09 -28.13 2.44
C PRO A 15 -50.82 -27.54 1.83
N TYR A 16 -49.85 -28.42 1.59
CA TYR A 16 -48.61 -28.11 0.87
C TYR A 16 -48.93 -27.69 -0.57
N VAL A 17 -48.41 -26.54 -1.01
CA VAL A 17 -48.63 -26.05 -2.39
C VAL A 17 -47.50 -26.59 -3.26
N ASP A 18 -47.84 -27.51 -4.16
CA ASP A 18 -46.87 -28.25 -4.95
C ASP A 18 -46.34 -27.38 -6.11
N VAL A 19 -45.29 -26.61 -5.83
CA VAL A 19 -44.64 -25.73 -6.81
C VAL A 19 -43.86 -26.56 -7.82
N LYS A 20 -44.53 -26.91 -8.93
CA LYS A 20 -43.87 -27.48 -10.12
C LYS A 20 -42.91 -26.47 -10.74
N ILE A 21 -41.66 -26.50 -10.28
CA ILE A 21 -40.53 -25.86 -10.95
C ILE A 21 -40.44 -26.46 -12.36
N HIS A 22 -40.82 -25.69 -13.38
CA HIS A 22 -40.43 -25.99 -14.74
C HIS A 22 -38.92 -25.75 -14.84
N ALA A 23 -38.15 -26.84 -14.89
CA ALA A 23 -36.74 -26.78 -15.23
C ALA A 23 -36.61 -26.40 -16.71
N ASP A 24 -36.52 -25.10 -17.00
CA ASP A 24 -36.26 -24.60 -18.35
C ASP A 24 -34.83 -24.96 -18.76
N THR A 25 -34.70 -26.15 -19.32
CA THR A 25 -33.43 -26.75 -19.75
C THR A 25 -32.94 -26.21 -21.10
N THR A 26 -33.44 -25.05 -21.54
CA THR A 26 -33.05 -24.44 -22.83
C THR A 26 -31.82 -23.52 -22.76
N ASN A 27 -31.46 -22.96 -21.59
CA ASN A 27 -30.19 -22.23 -21.44
C ASN A 27 -28.99 -23.18 -21.23
N ARG A 28 -28.84 -24.15 -22.13
CA ARG A 28 -27.61 -24.93 -22.27
C ARG A 28 -26.57 -24.00 -22.90
N ALA A 29 -25.64 -23.52 -22.07
CA ALA A 29 -24.63 -22.51 -22.42
C ALA A 29 -24.11 -22.70 -23.86
N LYS A 30 -24.40 -21.70 -24.70
CA LYS A 30 -23.93 -21.65 -26.08
C LYS A 30 -22.40 -21.71 -26.03
N PRO A 31 -21.72 -22.56 -26.84
CA PRO A 31 -20.27 -22.49 -26.90
C PRO A 31 -19.87 -21.07 -27.25
N MET A 32 -18.90 -20.51 -26.51
CA MET A 32 -18.44 -19.14 -26.67
C MET A 32 -17.65 -19.02 -27.98
N ALA A 33 -18.39 -19.00 -29.09
CA ALA A 33 -17.86 -18.85 -30.42
C ALA A 33 -17.10 -17.53 -30.49
N LEU A 34 -15.87 -17.58 -31.00
CA LEU A 34 -15.09 -16.38 -31.27
C LEU A 34 -15.92 -15.50 -32.21
N ARG A 35 -16.38 -14.39 -31.66
CA ARG A 35 -16.82 -13.23 -32.41
C ARG A 35 -15.76 -12.16 -32.21
N ASP A 36 -15.50 -11.39 -33.25
CA ASP A 36 -14.65 -10.20 -33.19
C ASP A 36 -15.40 -9.03 -32.50
N GLU A 37 -16.04 -9.30 -31.36
CA GLU A 37 -16.66 -8.30 -30.51
C GLU A 37 -15.56 -7.61 -29.68
N VAL A 38 -15.47 -6.29 -29.81
CA VAL A 38 -14.51 -5.46 -29.05
C VAL A 38 -14.65 -5.77 -27.56
N PRO A 39 -13.54 -6.09 -26.85
CA PRO A 39 -13.60 -6.45 -25.43
C PRO A 39 -14.28 -5.37 -24.61
N LYS A 40 -15.02 -5.77 -23.56
CA LYS A 40 -15.68 -4.83 -22.65
C LYS A 40 -14.91 -4.81 -21.34
N VAL A 41 -14.45 -3.62 -20.97
CA VAL A 41 -13.45 -3.40 -19.92
C VAL A 41 -14.11 -2.76 -18.71
N GLY A 42 -13.89 -3.36 -17.53
CA GLY A 42 -14.26 -2.78 -16.23
C GLY A 42 -13.03 -2.33 -15.47
N VAL A 43 -12.97 -1.05 -15.08
CA VAL A 43 -11.84 -0.44 -14.40
C VAL A 43 -12.20 -0.16 -12.94
N TYR A 44 -11.37 -0.62 -12.01
CA TYR A 44 -11.59 -0.52 -10.57
C TYR A 44 -10.35 0.10 -9.92
N ILE A 45 -10.50 1.34 -9.44
CA ILE A 45 -9.39 2.18 -9.01
C ILE A 45 -9.39 2.32 -7.50
N ASP A 46 -8.41 1.69 -6.86
CA ASP A 46 -8.07 1.89 -5.46
C ASP A 46 -7.35 3.23 -5.30
N PHE A 47 -8.17 4.28 -5.36
CA PHE A 47 -7.69 5.64 -5.56
C PHE A 47 -7.00 6.17 -4.30
N GLU A 48 -7.48 5.78 -3.10
CA GLU A 48 -6.83 6.14 -1.84
C GLU A 48 -5.44 5.49 -1.70
N ASN A 49 -5.27 4.21 -2.05
CA ASN A 49 -3.96 3.52 -2.04
C ASN A 49 -3.00 4.11 -3.08
N LEU A 50 -3.46 4.31 -4.32
CA LEU A 50 -2.65 4.89 -5.39
C LEU A 50 -2.18 6.30 -5.04
N HIS A 51 -3.09 7.14 -4.53
CA HIS A 51 -2.76 8.49 -4.07
C HIS A 51 -1.79 8.47 -2.88
N ALA A 52 -2.01 7.63 -1.87
CA ALA A 52 -1.10 7.46 -0.75
C ALA A 52 0.30 7.02 -1.19
N THR A 53 0.39 6.15 -2.19
CA THR A 53 1.64 5.66 -2.76
C THR A 53 2.48 6.79 -3.38
N PHE A 54 1.85 7.74 -4.09
CA PHE A 54 2.56 8.92 -4.59
C PHE A 54 2.85 9.98 -3.52
N ALA A 55 1.92 10.19 -2.58
CA ALA A 55 2.12 11.09 -1.45
C ALA A 55 3.37 10.70 -0.65
N ASP A 56 3.46 9.42 -0.29
CA ASP A 56 4.57 8.87 0.51
C ASP A 56 5.87 8.76 -0.31
N ALA A 57 5.80 8.72 -1.65
CA ALA A 57 6.98 8.89 -2.51
C ALA A 57 7.49 10.35 -2.57
N GLN A 58 6.61 11.34 -2.38
CA GLN A 58 6.99 12.76 -2.41
C GLN A 58 7.36 13.33 -1.02
N PHE A 59 6.70 12.86 0.04
CA PHE A 59 6.82 13.40 1.40
C PHE A 59 7.25 12.38 2.47
N GLY A 60 7.46 11.11 2.09
CA GLY A 60 7.91 10.03 2.98
C GLY A 60 6.78 9.17 3.55
N ASP A 61 7.12 7.92 3.89
CA ASP A 61 6.14 6.91 4.32
C ASP A 61 5.27 7.33 5.52
N GLY A 62 3.95 7.23 5.34
CA GLY A 62 2.93 7.66 6.30
C GLY A 62 2.44 9.10 6.12
N SER A 63 3.04 9.89 5.22
CA SER A 63 2.64 11.29 4.96
C SER A 63 1.16 11.44 4.63
N TYR A 64 0.59 10.53 3.81
CA TYR A 64 -0.83 10.54 3.50
C TYR A 64 -1.68 10.24 4.73
N ARG A 65 -1.34 9.18 5.49
CA ARG A 65 -2.12 8.72 6.65
C ARG A 65 -2.30 9.85 7.68
N ASP A 66 -1.28 10.67 7.86
CA ASP A 66 -1.27 11.75 8.84
C ASP A 66 -1.97 13.03 8.30
N ASN A 67 -2.15 13.17 6.98
CA ASN A 67 -2.79 14.31 6.32
C ASN A 67 -4.15 14.02 5.65
N ARG A 68 -4.61 12.76 5.57
CA ARG A 68 -5.79 12.31 4.80
C ARG A 68 -7.16 12.95 5.13
N MET A 69 -7.21 13.82 6.13
CA MET A 69 -8.40 14.57 6.55
C MET A 69 -8.31 16.07 6.17
N SER A 70 -7.34 16.45 5.33
CA SER A 70 -7.20 17.79 4.72
C SER A 70 -7.48 17.73 3.21
N VAL A 71 -7.48 18.87 2.51
CA VAL A 71 -7.61 18.88 1.04
C VAL A 71 -6.32 18.38 0.40
N GLN A 72 -6.40 17.26 -0.33
CA GLN A 72 -5.23 16.64 -0.95
C GLN A 72 -4.87 17.34 -2.28
N PRO A 73 -3.57 17.54 -2.58
CA PRO A 73 -3.10 18.01 -3.88
C PRO A 73 -3.26 16.91 -4.95
N MET A 74 -2.97 17.23 -6.22
CA MET A 74 -2.95 16.25 -7.31
C MET A 74 -1.52 15.72 -7.50
N PHE A 75 -1.27 14.45 -7.17
CA PHE A 75 0.06 13.82 -7.30
C PHE A 75 0.26 13.04 -8.62
N PHE A 76 -0.82 12.70 -9.31
CA PHE A 76 -0.80 11.91 -10.55
C PHE A 76 -2.01 12.27 -11.41
N ASP A 77 -1.95 11.93 -12.69
CA ASP A 77 -3.05 12.09 -13.65
C ASP A 77 -3.75 10.74 -13.85
N ILE A 78 -5.08 10.75 -13.95
CA ILE A 78 -5.86 9.54 -14.22
C ILE A 78 -5.90 9.20 -15.72
N ALA A 79 -5.70 10.17 -16.62
CA ALA A 79 -5.84 9.95 -18.06
C ALA A 79 -4.91 8.85 -18.64
N PRO A 80 -3.63 8.71 -18.25
CA PRO A 80 -2.79 7.59 -18.71
C PRO A 80 -3.36 6.20 -18.37
N ILE A 81 -4.04 6.07 -17.23
CA ILE A 81 -4.66 4.83 -16.75
C ILE A 81 -5.92 4.53 -17.56
N LEU A 82 -6.72 5.55 -17.85
CA LEU A 82 -7.94 5.43 -18.68
C LEU A 82 -7.59 5.14 -20.15
N HIS A 83 -6.55 5.77 -20.70
CA HIS A 83 -6.05 5.48 -22.05
C HIS A 83 -5.52 4.05 -22.17
N TYR A 84 -4.85 3.51 -21.15
CA TYR A 84 -4.47 2.10 -21.12
C TYR A 84 -5.68 1.17 -21.03
N ALA A 85 -6.68 1.48 -20.19
CA ALA A 85 -7.90 0.68 -20.14
C ALA A 85 -8.65 0.67 -21.50
N ALA A 86 -8.72 1.82 -22.18
CA ALA A 86 -9.32 1.96 -23.51
C ALA A 86 -8.53 1.24 -24.62
N SER A 87 -7.21 1.01 -24.45
CA SER A 87 -6.42 0.23 -25.41
C SER A 87 -6.66 -1.29 -25.30
N LEU A 88 -7.28 -1.75 -24.22
CA LEU A 88 -7.73 -3.13 -24.04
C LEU A 88 -9.13 -3.40 -24.63
N GLY A 89 -9.92 -2.34 -24.89
CA GLY A 89 -11.29 -2.45 -25.41
C GLY A 89 -12.21 -1.31 -24.93
N ASP A 90 -13.51 -1.44 -25.17
CA ASP A 90 -14.50 -0.44 -24.76
C ASP A 90 -14.66 -0.45 -23.23
N VAL A 91 -14.29 0.64 -22.57
CA VAL A 91 -14.54 0.84 -21.13
C VAL A 91 -16.04 1.03 -20.89
N VAL A 92 -16.66 0.04 -20.23
CA VAL A 92 -18.10 0.03 -19.91
C VAL A 92 -18.40 0.27 -18.44
N ILE A 93 -17.40 0.09 -17.57
CA ILE A 93 -17.45 0.39 -16.13
C ILE A 93 -16.14 1.07 -15.76
N CYS A 94 -16.19 2.22 -15.08
CA CYS A 94 -15.02 2.85 -14.49
C CYS A 94 -15.37 3.38 -13.11
N LYS A 95 -14.90 2.72 -12.04
CA LYS A 95 -15.24 3.03 -10.65
C LYS A 95 -13.97 3.35 -9.86
N ALA A 96 -13.96 4.45 -9.13
CA ALA A 96 -12.90 4.81 -8.19
C ALA A 96 -13.40 4.82 -6.74
N TYR A 97 -12.53 4.43 -5.81
CA TYR A 97 -12.87 4.19 -4.41
C TYR A 97 -11.99 5.05 -3.49
N ALA A 98 -12.59 6.04 -2.82
CA ALA A 98 -11.91 6.95 -1.89
C ALA A 98 -12.90 7.71 -0.99
N ASN A 99 -12.39 8.46 -0.01
CA ASN A 99 -13.15 9.51 0.68
C ASN A 99 -13.08 10.85 -0.09
N TRP A 100 -13.97 11.04 -1.07
CA TRP A 100 -14.00 12.18 -2.01
C TRP A 100 -14.17 13.56 -1.36
N GLN A 101 -14.53 13.63 -0.07
CA GLN A 101 -14.52 14.87 0.71
C GLN A 101 -13.18 15.62 0.61
N PHE A 102 -12.07 14.89 0.43
CA PHE A 102 -10.71 15.43 0.50
C PHE A 102 -10.01 15.57 -0.86
N PHE A 103 -10.62 15.09 -1.95
CA PHE A 103 -10.00 15.00 -3.28
C PHE A 103 -10.54 16.02 -4.30
N SER A 104 -10.96 17.20 -3.82
CA SER A 104 -11.58 18.24 -4.67
C SER A 104 -10.74 18.65 -5.88
N ASN A 105 -9.40 18.58 -5.77
CA ASN A 105 -8.47 18.97 -6.83
C ASN A 105 -8.47 18.00 -8.04
N TYR A 106 -8.89 16.75 -7.85
CA TYR A 106 -9.03 15.77 -8.93
C TYR A 106 -10.37 15.85 -9.67
N ARG A 107 -11.30 16.72 -9.23
CA ARG A 107 -12.69 16.76 -9.73
C ARG A 107 -12.81 16.95 -11.25
N HIS A 108 -11.90 17.70 -11.88
CA HIS A 108 -11.94 17.90 -13.33
C HIS A 108 -11.64 16.60 -14.08
N VAL A 109 -10.44 16.04 -13.86
CA VAL A 109 -9.95 14.85 -14.59
C VAL A 109 -10.80 13.60 -14.32
N LEU A 110 -11.39 13.48 -13.13
CA LEU A 110 -12.31 12.39 -12.80
C LEU A 110 -13.67 12.51 -13.51
N ASN A 111 -14.23 13.72 -13.59
CA ASN A 111 -15.47 13.96 -14.33
C ASN A 111 -15.27 13.80 -15.85
N GLU A 112 -14.16 14.31 -16.37
CA GLU A 112 -13.76 14.23 -17.78
C GLU A 112 -13.51 12.76 -18.19
N GLY A 113 -12.85 11.99 -17.33
CA GLY A 113 -12.69 10.55 -17.47
C GLY A 113 -13.97 9.71 -17.26
N SER A 114 -15.12 10.33 -16.98
CA SER A 114 -16.41 9.66 -16.72
C SER A 114 -16.34 8.59 -15.62
N VAL A 115 -15.62 8.87 -14.52
CA VAL A 115 -15.36 7.92 -13.44
C VAL A 115 -16.47 7.96 -12.38
N ASP A 116 -17.08 6.82 -12.09
CA ASP A 116 -18.02 6.64 -10.96
C ASP A 116 -17.27 6.78 -9.62
N LEU A 117 -17.61 7.83 -8.86
CA LEU A 117 -16.95 8.16 -7.60
C LEU A 117 -17.64 7.47 -6.41
N ILE A 118 -17.14 6.28 -6.04
CA ILE A 118 -17.68 5.50 -4.93
C ILE A 118 -17.19 6.09 -3.61
N GLN A 119 -18.07 6.82 -2.92
CA GLN A 119 -17.77 7.49 -1.64
C GLN A 119 -17.63 6.50 -0.48
N LEU A 120 -16.49 6.60 0.21
CA LEU A 120 -16.17 5.82 1.40
C LEU A 120 -15.96 6.73 2.62
N PHE A 121 -16.56 6.36 3.75
CA PHE A 121 -16.38 7.04 5.02
C PHE A 121 -15.63 6.11 6.00
N PRO A 122 -14.45 6.50 6.53
CA PRO A 122 -13.71 5.69 7.49
C PRO A 122 -14.51 5.43 8.77
N ARG A 123 -14.88 4.16 9.02
CA ARG A 123 -15.69 3.75 10.17
C ARG A 123 -14.83 3.56 11.43
N GLY A 124 -14.21 4.66 11.87
CA GLY A 124 -13.28 4.69 12.99
C GLY A 124 -11.82 4.32 12.62
N PRO A 125 -10.89 4.42 13.58
CA PRO A 125 -9.45 4.38 13.31
C PRO A 125 -8.92 3.02 12.80
N ASN A 126 -9.61 1.93 13.11
CA ASN A 126 -9.10 0.57 12.88
C ASN A 126 -9.63 -0.10 11.59
N MET A 127 -10.63 0.49 10.91
CA MET A 127 -11.31 -0.16 9.78
C MET A 127 -10.68 0.20 8.42
N LYS A 128 -9.38 -0.09 8.27
CA LYS A 128 -8.54 0.32 7.13
C LYS A 128 -9.06 -0.25 5.80
N ASN A 129 -9.17 -1.57 5.70
CA ASN A 129 -9.50 -2.31 4.47
C ASN A 129 -10.95 -2.17 3.97
N SER A 130 -11.68 -1.14 4.39
CA SER A 130 -13.09 -0.95 4.00
C SER A 130 -13.26 -0.45 2.55
N ALA A 131 -12.20 0.06 1.93
CA ALA A 131 -12.14 0.36 0.50
C ALA A 131 -11.99 -0.92 -0.32
N ASP A 132 -10.94 -1.69 -0.05
CA ASP A 132 -10.53 -2.92 -0.74
C ASP A 132 -11.66 -3.96 -0.74
N ILE A 133 -12.30 -4.17 0.42
CA ILE A 133 -13.48 -5.04 0.53
C ILE A 133 -14.63 -4.55 -0.36
N ARG A 134 -14.88 -3.23 -0.44
CA ARG A 134 -15.96 -2.69 -1.26
C ARG A 134 -15.64 -2.78 -2.75
N LEU A 135 -14.41 -2.47 -3.15
CA LEU A 135 -13.91 -2.60 -4.52
C LEU A 135 -14.00 -4.06 -4.99
N ALA A 136 -13.56 -5.00 -4.17
CA ALA A 136 -13.61 -6.42 -4.49
C ALA A 136 -15.04 -6.96 -4.60
N LEU A 137 -15.96 -6.51 -3.73
CA LEU A 137 -17.37 -6.90 -3.80
C LEU A 137 -18.06 -6.33 -5.05
N ASP A 138 -17.87 -5.05 -5.35
CA ASP A 138 -18.47 -4.42 -6.54
C ASP A 138 -17.90 -5.04 -7.82
N CYS A 139 -16.57 -5.23 -7.91
CA CYS A 139 -15.92 -5.89 -9.03
C CYS A 139 -16.41 -7.33 -9.26
N LEU A 140 -16.57 -8.14 -8.20
CA LEU A 140 -17.12 -9.49 -8.33
C LEU A 140 -18.61 -9.46 -8.69
N SER A 141 -19.38 -8.51 -8.16
CA SER A 141 -20.79 -8.32 -8.54
C SER A 141 -20.93 -7.98 -10.02
N ASP A 142 -20.11 -7.06 -10.52
CA ASP A 142 -20.11 -6.66 -11.93
C ASP A 142 -19.67 -7.80 -12.87
N VAL A 143 -18.66 -8.59 -12.49
CA VAL A 143 -18.17 -9.74 -13.28
C VAL A 143 -19.20 -10.88 -13.37
N HIS A 144 -20.02 -11.09 -12.35
CA HIS A 144 -21.11 -12.08 -12.37
C HIS A 144 -22.43 -11.53 -12.93
N GLY A 145 -22.66 -10.22 -12.85
CA GLY A 145 -23.85 -9.56 -13.39
C GLY A 145 -23.78 -9.25 -14.88
N HIS A 146 -22.57 -9.13 -15.44
CA HIS A 146 -22.36 -8.72 -16.83
C HIS A 146 -21.54 -9.79 -17.59
N ASP A 147 -22.24 -10.71 -18.26
CA ASP A 147 -21.61 -11.77 -19.07
C ASP A 147 -20.66 -11.24 -20.17
N HIS A 148 -20.94 -10.03 -20.68
CA HIS A 148 -20.13 -9.38 -21.71
C HIS A 148 -18.83 -8.76 -21.18
N LEU A 149 -18.67 -8.60 -19.86
CA LEU A 149 -17.51 -7.95 -19.23
C LEU A 149 -16.29 -8.89 -19.28
N SER A 150 -15.58 -8.89 -20.41
CA SER A 150 -14.51 -9.85 -20.69
C SER A 150 -13.16 -9.48 -20.08
N HIS A 151 -12.93 -8.20 -19.79
CA HIS A 151 -11.68 -7.65 -19.26
C HIS A 151 -11.90 -6.84 -18.00
N VAL A 152 -10.97 -6.96 -17.04
CA VAL A 152 -10.97 -6.22 -15.77
C VAL A 152 -9.60 -5.58 -15.58
N VAL A 153 -9.58 -4.30 -15.22
CA VAL A 153 -8.38 -3.53 -14.84
C VAL A 153 -8.49 -3.21 -13.36
N ILE A 154 -7.57 -3.73 -12.54
CA ILE A 154 -7.45 -3.39 -11.12
C ILE A 154 -6.27 -2.42 -10.97
N VAL A 155 -6.53 -1.22 -10.45
CA VAL A 155 -5.51 -0.18 -10.24
C VAL A 155 -5.23 -0.07 -8.75
N SER A 156 -4.21 -0.78 -8.27
CA SER A 156 -3.71 -0.77 -6.88
C SER A 156 -2.30 -1.40 -6.84
N CYS A 157 -1.52 -1.07 -5.80
CA CYS A 157 -0.24 -1.73 -5.53
C CYS A 157 -0.36 -2.98 -4.62
N ASP A 158 -1.52 -3.17 -3.97
CA ASP A 158 -1.65 -4.05 -2.81
C ASP A 158 -1.86 -5.54 -3.17
N SER A 159 -1.13 -6.42 -2.47
CA SER A 159 -1.29 -7.87 -2.54
C SER A 159 -2.64 -8.39 -2.02
N ASP A 160 -3.37 -7.63 -1.21
CA ASP A 160 -4.70 -8.05 -0.72
C ASP A 160 -5.74 -8.20 -1.86
N PHE A 161 -5.45 -7.68 -3.07
CA PHE A 161 -6.26 -7.94 -4.28
C PHE A 161 -5.92 -9.25 -5.00
N ILE A 162 -4.90 -10.02 -4.60
CA ILE A 162 -4.57 -11.30 -5.26
C ILE A 162 -5.76 -12.29 -5.27
N PRO A 163 -6.55 -12.47 -4.18
CA PRO A 163 -7.76 -13.30 -4.20
C PRO A 163 -8.84 -12.79 -5.17
N LEU A 164 -8.96 -11.47 -5.34
CA LEU A 164 -9.87 -10.87 -6.34
C LEU A 164 -9.41 -11.23 -7.76
N VAL A 165 -8.13 -10.99 -8.08
CA VAL A 165 -7.52 -11.36 -9.36
C VAL A 165 -7.73 -12.84 -9.68
N GLN A 166 -7.50 -13.73 -8.70
CA GLN A 166 -7.74 -15.17 -8.87
C GLN A 166 -9.21 -15.50 -9.16
N ARG A 167 -10.17 -14.86 -8.48
CA ARG A 167 -11.62 -15.09 -8.70
C ARG A 167 -12.09 -14.58 -10.06
N VAL A 168 -11.60 -13.42 -10.50
CA VAL A 168 -11.93 -12.86 -11.82
C VAL A 168 -11.34 -13.73 -12.95
N LYS A 169 -10.13 -14.28 -12.77
CA LYS A 169 -9.55 -15.27 -13.69
C LYS A 169 -10.31 -16.62 -13.66
N GLN A 170 -10.82 -17.04 -12.51
CA GLN A 170 -11.71 -18.22 -12.39
C GLN A 170 -13.07 -18.03 -13.10
N ALA A 171 -13.56 -16.79 -13.19
CA ALA A 171 -14.72 -16.43 -14.03
C ALA A 171 -14.38 -16.30 -15.53
N GLY A 172 -13.18 -16.72 -15.95
CA GLY A 172 -12.75 -16.74 -17.35
C GLY A 172 -12.47 -15.36 -17.96
N ARG A 173 -12.27 -14.33 -17.13
CA ARG A 173 -11.99 -12.95 -17.60
C ARG A 173 -10.48 -12.68 -17.65
N PHE A 174 -10.07 -11.78 -18.53
CA PHE A 174 -8.69 -11.26 -18.55
C PHE A 174 -8.53 -10.22 -17.45
N VAL A 175 -7.42 -10.28 -16.69
CA VAL A 175 -7.11 -9.29 -15.64
C VAL A 175 -5.83 -8.53 -15.95
N ALA A 176 -5.96 -7.23 -16.17
CA ALA A 176 -4.84 -6.28 -16.11
C ALA A 176 -4.69 -5.72 -14.69
N GLY A 177 -3.45 -5.54 -14.25
CA GLY A 177 -3.11 -4.71 -13.09
C GLY A 177 -2.41 -3.42 -13.49
N VAL A 178 -2.63 -2.35 -12.74
CA VAL A 178 -1.85 -1.10 -12.85
C VAL A 178 -1.43 -0.64 -11.46
N GLY A 179 -0.16 -0.28 -11.29
CA GLY A 179 0.37 0.27 -10.03
C GLY A 179 1.66 1.03 -10.22
N VAL A 180 2.34 1.36 -9.12
CA VAL A 180 3.55 2.20 -9.09
C VAL A 180 4.80 1.32 -9.03
N THR A 181 5.88 1.73 -9.71
CA THR A 181 7.17 1.03 -9.71
C THR A 181 7.77 1.00 -8.30
N GLY A 182 8.37 -0.13 -7.90
CA GLY A 182 8.98 -0.31 -6.57
C GLY A 182 7.99 -0.44 -5.40
N ARG A 183 6.73 -0.02 -5.56
CA ARG A 183 5.68 -0.09 -4.54
C ARG A 183 4.67 -1.24 -4.77
N SER A 184 4.52 -1.70 -6.02
CA SER A 184 3.64 -2.84 -6.37
C SER A 184 4.20 -4.19 -5.91
N SER A 185 3.37 -5.02 -5.27
CA SER A 185 3.78 -6.36 -4.82
C SER A 185 4.09 -7.32 -5.98
N ARG A 186 5.27 -7.98 -5.96
CA ARG A 186 5.67 -8.98 -6.98
C ARG A 186 4.63 -10.10 -7.17
N PHE A 187 3.89 -10.43 -6.12
CA PHE A 187 2.87 -11.48 -6.13
C PHE A 187 1.58 -11.01 -6.81
N LEU A 188 1.22 -9.72 -6.70
CA LEU A 188 0.13 -9.11 -7.44
C LEU A 188 0.46 -9.04 -8.94
N VAL A 189 1.66 -8.53 -9.26
CA VAL A 189 2.20 -8.49 -10.63
C VAL A 189 2.14 -9.87 -11.30
N SER A 190 2.53 -10.92 -10.57
CA SER A 190 2.50 -12.31 -11.06
C SER A 190 1.10 -12.96 -11.08
N ALA A 191 0.11 -12.38 -10.38
CA ALA A 191 -1.24 -12.93 -10.32
C ALA A 191 -2.10 -12.52 -11.51
N CYS A 192 -1.87 -11.34 -12.10
CA CYS A 192 -2.61 -10.82 -13.25
C CYS A 192 -2.34 -11.62 -14.55
N ASN A 193 -2.97 -11.23 -15.66
CA ASN A 193 -2.61 -11.67 -17.01
C ASN A 193 -1.61 -10.70 -17.64
N GLU A 194 -1.78 -9.40 -17.39
CA GLU A 194 -0.83 -8.34 -17.70
C GLU A 194 -0.72 -7.39 -16.50
N TYR A 195 0.43 -6.74 -16.33
CA TYR A 195 0.60 -5.67 -15.34
C TYR A 195 1.37 -4.51 -15.98
N LYS A 196 0.94 -3.28 -15.74
CA LYS A 196 1.65 -2.06 -16.16
C LYS A 196 2.05 -1.22 -14.94
N PHE A 197 3.24 -0.64 -15.01
CA PHE A 197 3.64 0.40 -14.08
C PHE A 197 3.22 1.77 -14.64
N TYR A 198 2.65 2.62 -13.80
CA TYR A 198 2.09 3.92 -14.18
C TYR A 198 3.13 4.79 -14.91
N GLU A 199 4.39 4.75 -14.50
CA GLU A 199 5.51 5.51 -15.08
C GLU A 199 5.84 5.11 -16.53
N ASN A 200 5.28 4.00 -17.02
CA ASN A 200 5.34 3.53 -18.40
C ASN A 200 4.06 3.81 -19.20
N LEU A 201 3.01 4.34 -18.56
CA LEU A 201 1.78 4.83 -19.22
C LEU A 201 1.85 6.33 -19.53
N ILE A 202 2.66 7.08 -18.78
CA ILE A 202 2.89 8.52 -18.99
C ILE A 202 3.58 8.74 -20.36
N PRO A 203 3.07 9.63 -21.23
CA PRO A 203 3.75 10.00 -22.47
C PRO A 203 5.16 10.56 -22.22
N ALA A 204 6.12 10.21 -23.08
CA ALA A 204 7.54 10.59 -22.91
C ALA A 204 7.75 12.11 -22.74
N THR A 205 6.89 12.94 -23.32
CA THR A 205 6.88 14.41 -23.18
C THR A 205 6.77 14.86 -21.72
N ASN A 206 5.97 14.17 -20.90
CA ASN A 206 5.73 14.53 -19.50
C ASN A 206 6.79 13.91 -18.56
N LYS A 207 7.63 13.00 -19.05
CA LYS A 207 8.71 12.35 -18.26
C LYS A 207 9.86 13.31 -17.93
N ALA A 208 9.91 14.47 -18.58
CA ALA A 208 10.96 15.48 -18.41
C ALA A 208 10.75 16.43 -17.20
N GLU A 209 9.54 16.47 -16.61
CA GLU A 209 9.22 17.42 -15.52
C GLU A 209 9.38 16.81 -14.12
N ALA A 210 9.69 15.51 -14.02
CA ALA A 210 9.76 14.75 -12.78
C ALA A 210 11.18 14.31 -12.36
N ALA A 211 12.25 14.89 -12.94
CA ALA A 211 13.63 14.57 -12.58
C ALA A 211 14.57 15.80 -12.68
N PRO A 212 15.46 16.05 -11.70
CA PRO A 212 16.53 17.03 -11.84
C PRO A 212 17.61 16.53 -12.83
N PRO A 213 18.24 17.41 -13.62
CA PRO A 213 19.15 16.99 -14.68
C PRO A 213 20.56 16.64 -14.17
N SER A 214 20.91 15.35 -14.21
CA SER A 214 22.30 14.87 -14.24
C SER A 214 22.62 14.36 -15.64
N ALA A 215 23.56 15.00 -16.33
CA ALA A 215 23.86 14.73 -17.73
C ALA A 215 25.09 13.82 -17.91
N THR A 216 24.94 12.80 -18.79
CA THR A 216 26.02 12.02 -19.45
C THR A 216 26.96 11.20 -18.53
N THR A 217 27.47 10.03 -18.92
CA THR A 217 27.95 9.65 -20.27
C THR A 217 27.75 8.16 -20.56
N GLU A 218 27.61 7.80 -21.84
CA GLU A 218 27.50 6.41 -22.32
C GLU A 218 28.86 5.70 -22.46
N VAL A 219 28.93 4.39 -22.14
CA VAL A 219 29.77 3.38 -22.83
C VAL A 219 29.00 2.05 -22.84
N ALA A 220 29.17 1.23 -23.88
CA ALA A 220 28.49 -0.06 -24.06
C ALA A 220 29.15 -1.24 -23.28
N GLY A 221 28.45 -2.38 -23.20
CA GLY A 221 28.90 -3.63 -22.55
C GLY A 221 29.85 -4.51 -23.42
N PRO A 222 29.85 -5.86 -23.34
CA PRO A 222 28.66 -6.71 -23.09
C PRO A 222 28.87 -8.08 -22.34
N GLU A 223 27.74 -8.81 -22.18
CA GLU A 223 27.52 -10.29 -22.06
C GLU A 223 28.03 -11.14 -20.86
N ASP A 224 27.21 -12.17 -20.54
CA ASP A 224 27.43 -13.39 -19.71
C ASP A 224 27.82 -13.23 -18.21
N GLY A 225 27.52 -14.15 -17.27
CA GLY A 225 26.74 -15.38 -17.38
C GLY A 225 26.70 -16.23 -16.08
N THR A 226 25.55 -16.87 -15.81
CA THR A 226 25.33 -17.99 -14.88
C THR A 226 25.30 -17.76 -13.33
N MET A 227 24.60 -18.69 -12.65
CA MET A 227 24.68 -19.07 -11.22
C MET A 227 24.08 -18.16 -10.12
N LYS A 228 22.74 -18.20 -10.06
CA LYS A 228 21.93 -18.53 -8.85
C LYS A 228 22.60 -19.54 -7.87
N PRO A 229 22.08 -19.77 -6.64
CA PRO A 229 20.94 -19.14 -5.92
C PRO A 229 21.40 -18.67 -4.50
N LEU A 230 20.76 -18.82 -3.30
CA LEU A 230 19.49 -19.36 -2.77
C LEU A 230 19.23 -18.83 -1.33
N LEU A 231 17.97 -18.86 -0.84
CA LEU A 231 17.54 -18.67 0.57
C LEU A 231 17.77 -17.27 1.19
N ASP A 232 17.24 -16.94 2.37
CA ASP A 232 15.83 -16.97 2.85
C ASP A 232 15.72 -16.01 4.06
N ALA A 233 14.63 -15.24 4.19
CA ALA A 233 14.46 -14.24 5.25
C ALA A 233 12.99 -13.88 5.54
N SER A 234 12.07 -14.84 5.45
CA SER A 234 10.66 -14.63 5.85
C SER A 234 10.33 -15.35 7.17
N SER A 235 10.41 -14.66 8.30
CA SER A 235 9.98 -15.21 9.60
C SER A 235 9.54 -14.15 10.62
N THR A 236 8.47 -13.40 10.31
CA THR A 236 7.65 -12.81 11.37
C THR A 236 7.00 -13.93 12.19
N THR A 237 7.37 -14.03 13.48
CA THR A 237 6.70 -14.92 14.45
C THR A 237 6.08 -14.10 15.57
N ALA A 238 4.95 -14.58 16.11
CA ALA A 238 4.08 -13.76 16.94
C ALA A 238 4.57 -13.63 18.39
N ALA A 239 4.82 -12.40 18.85
CA ALA A 239 5.17 -12.10 20.25
C ALA A 239 4.53 -10.80 20.80
N ASP A 240 3.82 -10.02 19.99
CA ASP A 240 3.37 -8.65 20.34
C ASP A 240 2.09 -8.61 21.21
N THR A 241 2.04 -9.39 22.29
CA THR A 241 1.02 -9.27 23.36
C THR A 241 1.54 -9.77 24.72
N ALA A 242 2.58 -9.14 25.29
CA ALA A 242 2.88 -9.22 26.74
C ALA A 242 3.94 -8.20 27.22
N LEU A 243 3.56 -6.94 27.47
CA LEU A 243 3.88 -6.29 28.76
C LEU A 243 3.10 -4.97 28.91
N ALA A 244 2.28 -4.88 29.97
CA ALA A 244 1.72 -3.63 30.44
C ALA A 244 2.27 -3.36 31.83
N MET A 245 2.94 -2.21 32.03
CA MET A 245 3.12 -1.54 33.32
C MET A 245 3.66 -0.11 33.08
N ALA A 246 3.47 0.78 34.07
CA ALA A 246 3.81 2.21 34.04
C ALA A 246 3.06 3.05 32.99
N ILE A 247 1.82 3.43 33.32
CA ILE A 247 1.19 4.65 32.77
C ILE A 247 1.83 5.86 33.48
N PRO A 248 2.36 6.86 32.76
CA PRO A 248 2.65 8.18 33.31
C PRO A 248 1.42 9.10 33.23
N GLU A 249 1.21 9.92 34.26
CA GLU A 249 0.20 11.01 34.26
C GLU A 249 0.44 12.04 33.13
N PRO A 250 -0.60 12.76 32.67
CA PRO A 250 -0.48 13.75 31.60
C PRO A 250 0.21 15.06 32.07
N GLY A 251 1.54 15.01 32.23
CA GLY A 251 2.40 16.17 32.45
C GLY A 251 2.81 16.86 31.15
N SER A 252 2.69 18.19 31.08
CA SER A 252 2.78 18.96 29.83
C SER A 252 4.13 19.68 29.61
N SER A 253 5.01 19.09 28.81
CA SER A 253 6.08 19.81 28.09
C SER A 253 6.66 18.96 26.96
N THR A 254 7.11 19.60 25.88
CA THR A 254 8.00 18.96 24.89
C THR A 254 9.37 18.69 25.55
N PRO A 255 9.92 17.47 25.46
CA PRO A 255 11.18 17.13 26.14
C PRO A 255 12.35 17.90 25.55
N SER A 256 13.23 18.44 26.40
CA SER A 256 14.42 19.16 25.97
C SER A 256 15.46 18.24 25.32
N LEU A 257 16.38 18.81 24.54
CA LEU A 257 17.42 18.05 23.84
C LEU A 257 18.30 17.21 24.79
N ALA A 258 18.59 17.72 25.99
CA ALA A 258 19.35 17.00 27.02
C ALA A 258 18.58 15.82 27.65
N GLU A 259 17.24 15.86 27.65
CA GLU A 259 16.39 14.73 28.11
C GLU A 259 16.22 13.68 27.00
N LEU A 260 16.37 14.07 25.73
CA LEU A 260 16.31 13.19 24.57
C LEU A 260 17.63 12.44 24.33
N GLU A 261 18.78 13.02 24.66
CA GLU A 261 20.10 12.40 24.47
C GLU A 261 20.25 10.99 25.08
N PRO A 262 19.97 10.74 26.38
CA PRO A 262 20.07 9.40 26.95
C PRO A 262 19.00 8.44 26.42
N VAL A 263 17.85 8.95 25.98
CA VAL A 263 16.77 8.13 25.40
C VAL A 263 17.09 7.75 23.95
N MET A 264 17.75 8.63 23.18
CA MET A 264 18.29 8.34 21.86
C MET A 264 19.29 7.18 21.94
N LEU A 265 20.25 7.28 22.87
CA LEU A 265 21.29 6.26 23.05
C LEU A 265 20.69 4.89 23.39
N GLU A 266 19.75 4.82 24.34
CA GLU A 266 19.13 3.54 24.74
C GLU A 266 18.18 2.99 23.66
N VAL A 267 17.44 3.84 22.94
CA VAL A 267 16.61 3.40 21.79
C VAL A 267 17.48 2.83 20.68
N MET A 268 18.59 3.49 20.34
CA MET A 268 19.54 3.00 19.34
C MET A 268 20.18 1.68 19.80
N ARG A 269 20.57 1.55 21.07
CA ARG A 269 21.13 0.33 21.66
C ARG A 269 20.16 -0.85 21.59
N GLN A 270 18.89 -0.65 21.98
CA GLN A 270 17.85 -1.69 21.94
C GLN A 270 17.44 -2.12 20.52
N LEU A 271 17.68 -1.28 19.51
CA LEU A 271 17.46 -1.60 18.10
C LEU A 271 18.69 -2.30 17.49
N ALA A 272 19.91 -1.86 17.84
CA ALA A 272 21.16 -2.52 17.44
C ALA A 272 21.31 -3.94 18.02
N GLU A 273 20.76 -4.21 19.21
CA GLU A 273 20.67 -5.57 19.79
C GLU A 273 19.75 -6.53 19.00
N ARG A 274 19.02 -6.06 17.98
CA ARG A 274 17.97 -6.81 17.27
C ARG A 274 18.12 -6.87 15.75
N GLU A 275 18.93 -5.99 15.16
CA GLU A 275 19.02 -5.80 13.71
C GLU A 275 20.50 -5.66 13.30
N GLU A 276 20.88 -6.28 12.17
CA GLU A 276 22.29 -6.35 11.74
C GLU A 276 22.81 -4.98 11.28
N ASN A 277 23.53 -4.30 12.18
CA ASN A 277 24.34 -3.09 11.99
C ASN A 277 23.61 -1.80 11.57
N TYR A 278 22.45 -1.87 10.91
CA TYR A 278 21.76 -0.70 10.35
C TYR A 278 20.30 -0.61 10.82
N ILE A 279 19.93 0.55 11.36
CA ILE A 279 18.61 0.84 11.93
C ILE A 279 17.89 1.84 11.03
N PHE A 280 16.67 1.54 10.60
CA PHE A 280 15.86 2.49 9.83
C PHE A 280 15.40 3.68 10.69
N CYS A 281 15.56 4.92 10.20
CA CYS A 281 15.25 6.15 10.95
C CYS A 281 13.82 6.19 11.53
N GLY A 282 12.84 5.62 10.82
CA GLY A 282 11.46 5.52 11.31
C GLY A 282 11.30 4.68 12.59
N LYS A 283 12.14 3.65 12.78
CA LYS A 283 12.16 2.82 14.01
C LYS A 283 12.69 3.64 15.20
N VAL A 284 13.72 4.44 14.98
CA VAL A 284 14.28 5.38 15.99
C VAL A 284 13.22 6.39 16.41
N LYS A 285 12.55 7.05 15.46
CA LYS A 285 11.45 8.00 15.74
C LYS A 285 10.31 7.36 16.54
N LEU A 286 9.96 6.12 16.22
CA LEU A 286 8.93 5.36 16.95
C LEU A 286 9.39 4.98 18.37
N GLY A 287 10.66 4.60 18.56
CA GLY A 287 11.25 4.36 19.88
C GLY A 287 11.19 5.58 20.79
N ILE A 288 11.56 6.76 20.27
CA ILE A 288 11.46 8.03 21.00
C ILE A 288 10.00 8.33 21.35
N LYS A 289 9.06 8.27 20.39
CA LYS A 289 7.63 8.55 20.65
C LYS A 289 6.96 7.55 21.60
N ARG A 290 7.47 6.32 21.73
CA ARG A 290 7.04 5.36 22.78
C ARG A 290 7.45 5.81 24.20
N ARG A 291 8.58 6.53 24.35
CA ARG A 291 9.05 7.04 25.65
C ARG A 291 8.50 8.44 25.97
N PHE A 292 8.39 9.28 24.96
CA PHE A 292 7.86 10.64 25.02
C PHE A 292 6.76 10.84 23.96
N PRO A 293 5.47 10.59 24.29
CA PRO A 293 4.37 10.78 23.33
C PRO A 293 4.23 12.22 22.80
N ALA A 294 4.66 13.21 23.59
CA ALA A 294 4.72 14.63 23.23
C ALA A 294 5.98 15.03 22.43
N PHE A 295 6.79 14.08 21.97
CA PHE A 295 7.94 14.37 21.11
C PHE A 295 7.50 14.84 19.72
N ASP A 296 7.99 16.02 19.34
CA ASP A 296 7.90 16.61 18.00
C ASP A 296 9.22 17.33 17.69
N GLU A 297 9.86 16.95 16.59
CA GLU A 297 11.11 17.59 16.15
C GLU A 297 10.93 19.06 15.74
N GLN A 298 9.73 19.47 15.28
CA GLN A 298 9.48 20.86 14.85
C GLN A 298 9.37 21.81 16.04
N ALA A 299 8.69 21.40 17.12
CA ALA A 299 8.68 22.13 18.38
C ALA A 299 10.07 22.30 19.03
N LEU A 300 11.07 21.51 18.61
CA LEU A 300 12.46 21.60 19.04
C LEU A 300 13.36 22.38 18.05
N GLY A 301 12.77 22.96 16.99
CA GLY A 301 13.47 23.82 16.02
C GLY A 301 14.03 23.12 14.79
N PHE A 302 13.73 21.84 14.55
CA PHE A 302 14.22 21.07 13.40
C PHE A 302 13.16 20.98 12.31
N THR A 303 13.54 21.23 11.05
CA THR A 303 12.60 21.16 9.92
C THR A 303 12.27 19.73 9.50
N SER A 304 13.09 18.75 9.90
CA SER A 304 12.91 17.33 9.62
C SER A 304 13.56 16.44 10.67
N PHE A 305 13.07 15.20 10.80
CA PHE A 305 13.70 14.19 11.66
C PHE A 305 15.16 13.89 11.26
N LYS A 306 15.53 14.05 9.98
CA LYS A 306 16.91 13.92 9.51
C LYS A 306 17.81 15.00 10.13
N GLN A 307 17.34 16.25 10.16
CA GLN A 307 18.07 17.36 10.79
C GLN A 307 18.16 17.19 12.32
N PHE A 308 17.11 16.65 12.95
CA PHE A 308 17.13 16.29 14.37
C PHE A 308 18.17 15.20 14.68
N LEU A 309 18.23 14.12 13.90
CA LEU A 309 19.26 13.09 14.05
C LEU A 309 20.68 13.62 13.78
N GLN A 310 20.85 14.57 12.85
CA GLN A 310 22.13 15.25 12.62
C GLN A 310 22.61 16.07 13.83
N HIS A 311 21.73 16.48 14.75
CA HIS A 311 22.13 17.09 16.02
C HIS A 311 22.81 16.07 16.95
N PHE A 312 22.38 14.81 16.92
CA PHE A 312 22.92 13.70 17.71
C PHE A 312 24.04 12.95 16.98
N ALA A 313 24.83 13.63 16.16
CA ALA A 313 25.93 13.05 15.38
C ALA A 313 27.07 12.41 16.22
N GLY A 314 27.09 12.61 17.54
CA GLY A 314 27.97 11.88 18.48
C GLY A 314 27.43 10.52 18.94
N ILE A 315 26.15 10.21 18.65
CA ILE A 315 25.48 8.95 18.98
C ILE A 315 25.07 8.21 17.69
N VAL A 316 24.66 8.95 16.66
CA VAL A 316 24.02 8.44 15.45
C VAL A 316 24.83 8.85 14.21
N THR A 317 25.27 7.87 13.41
CA THR A 317 25.84 8.12 12.07
C THR A 317 24.86 7.70 10.98
N PHE A 318 24.84 8.41 9.86
CA PHE A 318 24.03 8.04 8.69
C PHE A 318 24.80 7.08 7.80
N VAL A 319 24.11 6.03 7.34
CA VAL A 319 24.67 5.05 6.39
C VAL A 319 23.83 5.07 5.12
N ASP A 320 24.50 5.10 3.97
CA ASP A 320 23.83 4.97 2.68
C ASP A 320 23.64 3.47 2.38
N HIS A 321 22.41 3.00 2.60
CA HIS A 321 21.99 1.61 2.46
C HIS A 321 20.58 1.59 1.85
N ASP A 322 20.37 0.81 0.79
CA ASP A 322 19.10 0.61 0.07
C ASP A 322 18.25 1.87 -0.15
N GLY A 323 18.84 2.91 -0.75
CA GLY A 323 18.15 4.15 -1.09
C GLY A 323 18.10 5.20 0.04
N GLY A 324 18.72 4.90 1.18
CA GLY A 324 18.94 5.85 2.27
C GLY A 324 17.84 5.86 3.34
N GLY A 325 18.11 6.57 4.44
CA GLY A 325 17.24 6.57 5.62
C GLY A 325 17.66 5.57 6.71
N HIS A 326 18.84 4.96 6.58
CA HIS A 326 19.45 4.10 7.58
C HIS A 326 20.48 4.86 8.44
N VAL A 327 20.59 4.46 9.70
CA VAL A 327 21.54 4.99 10.69
C VAL A 327 22.13 3.87 11.52
N ALA A 328 23.36 4.07 12.01
CA ALA A 328 24.04 3.19 12.95
C ALA A 328 24.43 3.95 14.22
N LEU A 329 24.77 3.21 15.28
CA LEU A 329 25.48 3.80 16.43
C LEU A 329 26.87 4.26 16.00
N VAL A 330 27.33 5.38 16.54
CA VAL A 330 28.73 5.80 16.41
C VAL A 330 29.60 4.90 17.28
N GLU A 331 30.50 4.14 16.65
CA GLU A 331 31.50 3.37 17.41
C GLU A 331 32.46 4.32 18.16
N PRO A 332 32.78 4.04 19.44
CA PRO A 332 33.75 4.83 20.17
C PRO A 332 35.14 4.64 19.55
N THR A 333 35.66 5.69 18.91
CA THR A 333 36.95 5.65 18.20
C THR A 333 38.08 5.19 19.12
N ALA A 334 38.59 3.98 18.89
CA ALA A 334 39.77 3.50 19.59
C ALA A 334 40.96 4.40 19.30
N SER A 335 41.60 4.93 20.36
CA SER A 335 42.81 5.75 20.24
C SER A 335 43.91 5.01 19.49
N PRO A 336 44.72 5.68 18.65
CA PRO A 336 45.72 5.02 17.83
C PRO A 336 46.79 4.34 18.71
N SER A 337 46.74 3.00 18.75
CA SER A 337 47.75 2.17 19.39
C SER A 337 49.10 2.45 18.77
N HIS A 338 50.10 2.79 19.60
CA HIS A 338 51.47 2.96 19.12
C HIS A 338 51.97 1.64 18.52
N GLY A 339 52.28 1.65 17.22
CA GLY A 339 52.94 0.54 16.55
C GLY A 339 54.40 0.50 16.97
N ASP A 340 54.72 -0.31 17.99
CA ASP A 340 56.09 -0.54 18.41
C ASP A 340 56.86 -1.35 17.35
N GLY A 341 58.18 -1.16 17.29
CA GLY A 341 58.96 -1.42 16.09
C GLY A 341 59.32 -2.89 15.83
N LEU A 342 59.46 -3.23 14.54
CA LEU A 342 60.18 -4.42 14.09
C LEU A 342 61.09 -4.06 12.91
N ILE A 343 62.37 -4.43 13.05
CA ILE A 343 63.48 -4.01 12.19
C ILE A 343 63.63 -5.00 11.02
N PRO A 344 63.89 -4.55 9.78
CA PRO A 344 64.13 -5.47 8.66
C PRO A 344 65.51 -6.14 8.77
N SER A 345 65.57 -7.46 8.60
CA SER A 345 66.82 -8.17 8.30
C SER A 345 67.00 -8.28 6.78
N GLN A 346 68.21 -8.00 6.31
CA GLN A 346 68.69 -8.46 5.00
C GLN A 346 69.48 -9.78 5.17
N ALA A 347 69.98 -10.29 4.03
CA ALA A 347 70.69 -11.56 3.81
C ALA A 347 69.78 -12.80 3.78
#